data_AF-A0A090ICS9-F1
#
_entry.id   AF-A0A090ICS9-F1
#
_cell.length_a   1.000
_cell.length_b   1.000
_cell.length_c   1.000
_cell.angle_alpha   90.00
_cell.angle_beta   90.00
_cell.angle_gamma   90.00
#
_symmetry.space_group_name_H-M   'P 1'
#
loop_
_entity.id
_entity.type
_entity.pdbx_description
1 polymer ?
#
loop_
_entity_poly.entity_id
_entity_poly.type
_entity_poly.pdbx_seq_one_letter_code
_entity_poly.pdbx_strand_id
1 'polypeptide(L)'
;MKSLYIIGNGFDLWHDLPTSYAKFYEFAKNTLDELENYYSFDLQELEPWHDFENALGAFDANSFLEFHNEVDIMSDDFKQKQIFGLEDEITEQTDIHVSTVQETFIGWVNQIDVSQIKTKMQFPEDSHFLTFNYTSTLQHFKKLMK
;
A
#
# COMPACT_ATOMS: atom_id res chain seq x y z
N MET A 1 4.13 19.87 -34.14
CA MET A 1 3.53 20.53 -32.96
C MET A 1 3.90 19.70 -31.75
N LYS A 2 4.40 20.31 -30.67
CA LYS A 2 4.72 19.59 -29.44
C LYS A 2 3.44 19.40 -28.63
N SER A 3 3.14 18.17 -28.26
CA SER A 3 1.97 17.81 -27.46
C SER A 3 2.43 17.27 -26.12
N LEU A 4 1.82 17.77 -25.03
CA LEU A 4 2.02 17.25 -23.68
C LEU A 4 0.85 16.31 -23.35
N TYR A 5 1.17 15.07 -23.05
CA TYR A 5 0.22 14.06 -22.60
C TYR A 5 0.33 13.90 -21.09
N ILE A 6 -0.79 14.10 -20.39
CA ILE A 6 -0.88 13.86 -18.95
C ILE A 6 -1.60 12.52 -18.77
N ILE A 7 -0.92 11.56 -18.15
CA ILE A 7 -1.41 10.18 -18.01
C ILE A 7 -1.42 9.83 -16.52
N GLY A 8 -2.59 9.50 -16.00
CA GLY A 8 -2.78 8.84 -14.71
C GLY A 8 -3.82 7.75 -14.93
N ASN A 9 -3.43 6.49 -14.75
CA ASN A 9 -4.25 5.36 -15.17
C ASN A 9 -4.51 4.36 -14.03
N GLY A 10 -4.43 4.82 -12.78
CA GLY A 10 -4.77 4.03 -11.59
C GLY A 10 -3.90 2.79 -11.46
N PHE A 11 -2.59 2.98 -11.25
CA PHE A 11 -1.63 1.88 -11.12
C PHE A 11 -1.57 0.97 -12.36
N ASP A 12 -1.63 1.51 -13.57
CA ASP A 12 -1.58 0.76 -14.85
C ASP A 12 -2.79 -0.11 -15.21
N LEU A 13 -3.95 0.10 -14.57
CA LEU A 13 -5.20 -0.60 -14.92
C LEU A 13 -5.57 -0.49 -16.41
N TRP A 14 -5.24 0.64 -17.03
CA TRP A 14 -5.50 0.85 -18.46
C TRP A 14 -4.78 -0.14 -19.39
N HIS A 15 -3.69 -0.76 -18.91
CA HIS A 15 -2.96 -1.79 -19.64
C HIS A 15 -3.48 -3.21 -19.39
N ASP A 16 -4.66 -3.35 -18.78
CA ASP A 16 -5.28 -4.61 -18.35
C ASP A 16 -4.41 -5.41 -17.37
N LEU A 17 -3.53 -4.72 -16.63
CA LEU A 17 -2.78 -5.35 -15.55
C LEU A 17 -3.69 -5.56 -14.33
N PRO A 18 -3.48 -6.66 -13.56
CA PRO A 18 -4.24 -6.95 -12.35
C PRO A 18 -3.76 -6.09 -11.17
N THR A 19 -3.77 -4.78 -11.34
CA THR A 19 -3.16 -3.79 -10.45
C THR A 19 -4.18 -2.99 -9.62
N SER A 20 -5.47 -3.34 -9.66
CA SER A 20 -6.46 -2.74 -8.76
C SER A 20 -6.18 -3.15 -7.31
N TYR A 21 -6.54 -2.29 -6.35
CA TYR A 21 -6.50 -2.63 -4.92
C TYR A 21 -7.36 -3.85 -4.57
N ALA A 22 -8.44 -4.14 -5.32
CA ALA A 22 -9.18 -5.39 -5.19
C ALA A 22 -8.31 -6.65 -5.44
N LYS A 23 -7.39 -6.57 -6.41
CA LYS A 23 -6.44 -7.66 -6.71
C LYS A 23 -5.32 -7.75 -5.68
N PHE A 24 -4.92 -6.62 -5.11
CA PHE A 24 -4.05 -6.62 -3.94
C PHE A 24 -4.72 -7.30 -2.75
N TYR A 25 -5.99 -6.98 -2.47
CA TYR A 25 -6.74 -7.62 -1.39
C TYR A 25 -6.92 -9.12 -1.59
N GLU A 26 -7.29 -9.56 -2.80
CA GLU A 26 -7.36 -10.99 -3.12
C GLU A 26 -6.04 -11.72 -2.84
N PHE A 27 -4.91 -11.08 -3.14
CA PHE A 27 -3.58 -11.63 -2.90
C PHE A 27 -3.23 -11.70 -1.41
N ALA A 28 -3.52 -10.64 -0.67
CA ALA A 28 -3.05 -10.42 0.69
C ALA A 28 -4.13 -10.66 1.76
N LYS A 29 -5.27 -11.25 1.38
CA LYS A 29 -6.49 -11.33 2.20
C LYS A 29 -6.22 -11.68 3.67
N ASN A 30 -5.54 -12.78 3.94
CA ASN A 30 -5.31 -13.23 5.32
C ASN A 30 -4.52 -12.19 6.13
N THR A 31 -3.47 -11.62 5.54
CA THR A 31 -2.64 -10.58 6.17
C THR A 31 -3.44 -9.30 6.37
N LEU A 32 -4.24 -8.91 5.39
CA LEU A 32 -5.02 -7.68 5.42
C LEU A 32 -6.24 -7.75 6.36
N ASP A 33 -6.88 -8.91 6.48
CA ASP A 33 -7.96 -9.17 7.43
C ASP A 33 -7.44 -9.09 8.88
N GLU A 34 -6.21 -9.52 9.16
CA GLU A 34 -5.58 -9.34 10.48
C GLU A 34 -5.33 -7.85 10.80
N LEU A 35 -4.93 -7.09 9.77
CA LEU A 35 -4.64 -5.67 9.86
C LEU A 35 -5.90 -4.81 9.99
N GLU A 36 -7.05 -5.29 9.52
CA GLU A 36 -8.35 -4.60 9.52
C GLU A 36 -8.72 -4.02 10.89
N ASN A 37 -8.33 -4.70 11.97
CA ASN A 37 -8.62 -4.27 13.34
C ASN A 37 -8.07 -2.88 13.70
N TYR A 38 -7.07 -2.38 12.97
CA TYR A 38 -6.43 -1.09 13.23
C TYR A 38 -6.81 0.01 12.23
N TYR A 39 -7.63 -0.33 11.23
CA TYR A 39 -8.01 0.57 10.16
C TYR A 39 -9.52 0.74 10.10
N SER A 40 -9.96 1.98 9.87
CA SER A 40 -11.39 2.28 9.71
C SER A 40 -11.85 1.96 8.29
N PHE A 41 -12.00 0.68 7.96
CA PHE A 41 -12.61 0.26 6.70
C PHE A 41 -14.15 0.25 6.82
N ASP A 42 -14.85 0.81 5.82
CA ASP A 42 -16.30 0.60 5.70
C ASP A 42 -16.55 -0.77 5.06
N LEU A 43 -16.76 -1.78 5.91
CA LEU A 43 -16.99 -3.17 5.51
C LEU A 43 -18.35 -3.40 4.83
N GLN A 44 -19.19 -2.37 4.75
CA GLN A 44 -20.42 -2.43 3.95
C GLN A 44 -20.16 -2.24 2.46
N GLU A 45 -18.99 -1.73 2.07
CA GLU A 45 -18.57 -1.66 0.67
C GLU A 45 -18.00 -3.00 0.19
N LEU A 46 -18.34 -3.38 -1.04
CA LEU A 46 -17.88 -4.62 -1.69
C LEU A 46 -16.35 -4.63 -1.93
N GLU A 47 -15.68 -3.49 -1.88
CA GLU A 47 -14.23 -3.33 -2.09
C GLU A 47 -13.61 -2.33 -1.08
N PRO A 48 -13.54 -2.66 0.23
CA PRO A 48 -13.07 -1.73 1.27
C PRO A 48 -11.65 -1.18 1.02
N TRP A 49 -10.84 -1.97 0.30
CA TRP A 49 -9.45 -1.68 -0.02
C TRP A 49 -9.28 -0.71 -1.20
N HIS A 50 -10.35 -0.36 -1.92
CA HIS A 50 -10.32 0.81 -2.81
C HIS A 50 -9.81 2.03 -2.06
N ASP A 51 -10.23 2.21 -0.80
CA ASP A 51 -9.92 3.38 0.01
C ASP A 51 -8.69 3.19 0.90
N PHE A 52 -7.82 2.23 0.56
CA PHE A 52 -6.65 1.86 1.37
C PHE A 52 -5.76 3.05 1.72
N GLU A 53 -5.56 4.02 0.81
CA GLU A 53 -4.78 5.23 1.09
C GLU A 53 -5.42 6.11 2.18
N ASN A 54 -6.75 6.26 2.17
CA ASN A 54 -7.47 7.01 3.20
C ASN A 54 -7.56 6.21 4.50
N ALA A 55 -7.72 4.89 4.43
CA ALA A 55 -7.69 4.01 5.60
C ALA A 55 -6.32 4.08 6.31
N LEU A 56 -5.21 4.08 5.56
CA LEU A 56 -3.87 4.34 6.10
C LEU A 56 -3.78 5.72 6.77
N GLY A 57 -4.39 6.75 6.17
CA GLY A 57 -4.47 8.08 6.76
C GLY A 57 -5.33 8.15 8.03
N ALA A 58 -6.29 7.24 8.19
CA ALA A 58 -7.20 7.12 9.32
C ALA A 58 -6.77 6.03 10.33
N PHE A 59 -5.50 5.62 10.30
CA PHE A 59 -4.95 4.62 11.22
C PHE A 59 -5.17 5.04 12.69
N ASP A 60 -5.77 4.14 13.48
CA ASP A 60 -6.04 4.39 14.90
C ASP A 60 -4.87 3.94 15.78
N ALA A 61 -3.92 4.86 15.96
CA ALA A 61 -2.78 4.65 16.83
C ALA A 61 -3.14 4.37 18.30
N ASN A 62 -4.31 4.82 18.77
CA ASN A 62 -4.73 4.56 20.15
C ASN A 62 -5.19 3.11 20.30
N SER A 63 -6.02 2.62 19.39
CA SER A 63 -6.44 1.21 19.38
C SER A 63 -5.24 0.27 19.22
N PHE A 64 -4.26 0.63 18.39
CA PHE A 64 -3.00 -0.12 18.26
C PHE A 64 -2.21 -0.15 19.58
N LEU A 65 -2.04 1.01 20.23
CA LEU A 65 -1.37 1.11 21.51
C LEU A 65 -2.09 0.31 22.60
N GLU A 66 -3.42 0.41 22.70
CA GLU A 66 -4.22 -0.30 23.71
C GLU A 66 -4.15 -1.82 23.53
N PHE A 67 -4.15 -2.30 22.29
CA PHE A 67 -4.04 -3.73 22.00
C PHE A 67 -2.69 -4.31 22.41
N HIS A 68 -1.61 -3.55 22.21
CA HIS A 68 -0.24 -3.98 22.50
C HIS A 68 0.26 -3.53 23.89
N ASN A 69 -0.52 -2.76 24.64
CA ASN A 69 -0.12 -2.31 25.97
C ASN A 69 -0.42 -3.37 27.04
N GLU A 70 0.60 -4.10 27.46
CA GLU A 70 0.51 -5.05 28.57
C GLU A 70 0.79 -4.43 29.95
N VAL A 71 0.99 -3.11 30.04
CA VAL A 71 1.37 -2.43 31.29
C VAL A 71 0.15 -1.95 32.07
N ASP A 72 -0.08 -2.55 33.24
CA ASP A 72 -1.02 -2.04 34.24
C ASP A 72 -0.34 -0.97 35.12
N ILE A 73 -0.65 0.29 34.82
CA ILE A 73 -0.13 1.48 35.52
C ILE A 73 -0.73 1.63 36.93
N MET A 74 -1.82 0.91 37.24
CA MET A 74 -2.52 0.96 38.52
C MET A 74 -2.08 -0.17 39.48
N SER A 75 -1.18 -1.04 39.05
CA SER A 75 -0.61 -2.11 39.85
C SER A 75 0.36 -1.57 40.92
N ASP A 76 0.26 -2.09 42.14
CA ASP A 76 1.20 -1.80 43.24
C ASP A 76 2.65 -2.23 42.91
N ASP A 77 2.83 -3.14 41.94
CA ASP A 77 4.14 -3.63 41.47
C ASP A 77 4.72 -2.81 40.30
N PHE A 78 4.03 -1.72 39.90
CA PHE A 78 4.44 -0.89 38.79
C PHE A 78 5.83 -0.25 38.99
N LYS A 79 6.70 -0.42 38.00
CA LYS A 79 8.05 0.14 37.96
C LYS A 79 8.21 0.97 36.70
N GLN A 80 8.88 2.12 36.83
CA GLN A 80 9.21 3.00 35.70
C GLN A 80 9.96 2.30 34.55
N LYS A 81 10.71 1.21 34.84
CA LYS A 81 11.34 0.35 33.82
C LYS A 81 10.32 -0.31 32.86
N GLN A 82 9.11 -0.61 33.33
CA GLN A 82 8.05 -1.19 32.50
C GLN A 82 7.55 -0.20 31.44
N ILE A 83 7.60 1.12 31.71
CA ILE A 83 7.28 2.14 30.69
C ILE A 83 8.30 2.09 29.54
N PHE A 84 9.59 2.04 29.84
CA PHE A 84 10.63 1.97 28.80
C PHE A 84 10.54 0.65 28.01
N GLY A 85 10.23 -0.47 28.67
CA GLY A 85 10.00 -1.74 27.98
C GLY A 85 8.78 -1.69 27.03
N LEU A 86 7.71 -1.00 27.44
CA LEU A 86 6.55 -0.78 26.59
C LEU A 86 6.87 0.11 25.38
N GLU A 87 7.67 1.17 25.56
CA GLU A 87 8.08 2.04 24.45
C GLU A 87 8.88 1.26 23.39
N ASP A 88 9.83 0.44 23.83
CA ASP A 88 10.61 -0.44 22.95
C ASP A 88 9.70 -1.45 22.23
N GLU A 89 8.77 -2.08 22.95
CA GLU A 89 7.84 -3.08 22.41
C GLU A 89 6.88 -2.48 21.38
N ILE A 90 6.25 -1.33 21.69
CA ILE A 90 5.37 -0.63 20.76
C ILE A 90 6.11 -0.19 19.50
N THR A 91 7.37 0.24 19.64
CA THR A 91 8.21 0.58 18.49
C THR A 91 8.46 -0.67 17.63
N GLU A 92 8.83 -1.79 18.23
CA GLU A 92 9.04 -3.06 17.53
C GLU A 92 7.76 -3.54 16.82
N GLN A 93 6.60 -3.48 17.48
CA GLN A 93 5.33 -3.86 16.86
C GLN A 93 4.95 -2.93 15.71
N THR A 94 5.23 -1.63 15.84
CA THR A 94 5.02 -0.66 14.75
C THR A 94 5.88 -0.99 13.54
N ASP A 95 7.16 -1.28 13.76
CA ASP A 95 8.09 -1.65 12.69
C ASP A 95 7.65 -2.95 12.00
N ILE A 96 7.25 -3.97 12.77
CA ILE A 96 6.71 -5.24 12.24
C ILE A 96 5.46 -4.99 11.39
N HIS A 97 4.53 -4.16 11.88
CA HIS A 97 3.29 -3.82 11.17
C HIS A 97 3.58 -3.14 9.83
N VAL A 98 4.45 -2.12 9.83
CA VAL A 98 4.84 -1.39 8.62
C VAL A 98 5.57 -2.30 7.64
N SER A 99 6.54 -3.09 8.10
CA SER A 99 7.29 -4.03 7.27
C SER A 99 6.38 -5.09 6.65
N THR A 100 5.41 -5.61 7.40
CA THR A 100 4.45 -6.61 6.91
C THR A 100 3.62 -6.07 5.75
N VAL A 101 3.08 -4.86 5.89
CA VAL A 101 2.32 -4.20 4.81
C VAL A 101 3.21 -3.96 3.59
N GLN A 102 4.42 -3.43 3.79
CA GLN A 102 5.36 -3.13 2.70
C GLN A 102 5.79 -4.39 1.96
N GLU A 103 6.22 -5.43 2.67
CA GLU A 103 6.68 -6.68 2.08
C GLU A 103 5.56 -7.39 1.32
N THR A 104 4.34 -7.37 1.87
CA THR A 104 3.16 -7.94 1.23
C THR A 104 2.83 -7.20 -0.07
N PHE A 105 2.88 -5.86 -0.05
CA PHE A 105 2.67 -5.04 -1.23
C PHE A 105 3.76 -5.24 -2.29
N ILE A 106 5.03 -5.25 -1.90
CA ILE A 106 6.16 -5.50 -2.80
C ILE A 106 6.07 -6.91 -3.39
N GLY A 107 5.73 -7.91 -2.57
CA GLY A 107 5.52 -9.29 -2.98
C GLY A 107 4.43 -9.41 -4.04
N TRP A 108 3.31 -8.72 -3.84
CA TRP A 108 2.22 -8.63 -4.83
C TRP A 108 2.70 -8.01 -6.14
N VAL A 109 3.32 -6.83 -6.09
CA VAL A 109 3.78 -6.09 -7.29
C VAL A 109 4.77 -6.93 -8.10
N ASN A 110 5.69 -7.64 -7.44
CA ASN A 110 6.69 -8.47 -8.11
C ASN A 110 6.10 -9.69 -8.83
N GLN A 111 4.87 -10.11 -8.52
CA GLN A 111 4.18 -11.19 -9.23
C GLN A 111 3.48 -10.73 -10.51
N ILE A 112 3.37 -9.42 -10.72
CA ILE A 112 2.66 -8.86 -11.86
C ILE A 112 3.53 -9.01 -13.11
N ASP A 113 3.09 -9.87 -14.03
CA ASP A 113 3.75 -10.06 -15.31
C ASP A 113 3.46 -8.90 -16.26
N VAL A 114 4.47 -8.04 -16.46
CA VAL A 114 4.42 -6.91 -17.39
C VAL A 114 4.88 -7.26 -18.81
N SER A 115 5.32 -8.51 -19.05
CA SER A 115 5.87 -8.91 -20.36
C SER A 115 4.81 -9.00 -21.46
N GLN A 116 3.55 -9.21 -21.10
CA GLN A 116 2.45 -9.39 -22.04
C GLN A 116 1.70 -8.09 -22.41
N ILE A 117 2.18 -6.93 -21.94
CA ILE A 117 1.45 -5.69 -22.16
C ILE A 117 1.51 -5.29 -23.64
N LYS A 118 0.32 -5.12 -24.23
CA LYS A 118 0.17 -4.60 -25.58
C LYS A 118 0.16 -3.07 -25.53
N THR A 119 0.95 -2.45 -26.40
CA THR A 119 0.95 -1.00 -26.59
C THR A 119 -0.43 -0.54 -27.09
N LYS A 120 -1.21 0.11 -26.20
CA LYS A 120 -2.55 0.61 -26.53
C LYS A 120 -2.57 2.03 -27.11
N MET A 121 -1.46 2.77 -27.05
CA MET A 121 -1.31 4.09 -27.67
C MET A 121 -0.01 4.20 -28.46
N GLN A 122 -0.09 4.85 -29.61
CA GLN A 122 1.07 5.36 -30.33
C GLN A 122 1.16 6.86 -30.14
N PHE A 123 2.34 7.33 -29.78
CA PHE A 123 2.61 8.75 -29.61
C PHE A 123 3.61 9.24 -30.66
N PRO A 124 3.43 10.46 -31.20
CA PRO A 124 4.45 11.10 -32.04
C PRO A 124 5.81 11.19 -31.33
N GLU A 125 6.92 11.11 -32.07
CA GLU A 125 8.29 11.15 -31.50
C GLU A 125 8.58 12.42 -30.66
N ASP A 126 7.93 13.55 -30.97
CA ASP A 126 8.07 14.84 -30.28
C ASP A 126 7.12 15.02 -29.08
N SER A 127 6.53 13.93 -28.58
CA SER A 127 5.58 13.95 -27.47
C SER A 127 6.27 14.05 -26.11
N HIS A 128 5.74 14.92 -25.25
CA HIS A 128 6.13 14.99 -23.85
C HIS A 128 5.08 14.32 -22.97
N PHE A 129 5.53 13.71 -21.87
CA PHE A 129 4.65 12.98 -20.95
C PHE A 129 4.86 13.47 -19.53
N LEU A 130 3.75 13.65 -18.83
CA LEU A 130 3.70 13.76 -17.38
C LEU A 130 2.86 12.58 -16.87
N THR A 131 3.48 11.71 -16.08
CA THR A 131 2.81 10.54 -15.51
C THR A 131 2.57 10.75 -14.02
N PHE A 132 1.37 10.43 -13.57
CA PHE A 132 1.00 10.37 -12.16
C PHE A 132 0.85 8.92 -11.68
N ASN A 133 1.31 7.94 -12.46
CA ASN A 133 1.38 6.55 -12.02
C ASN A 133 2.52 6.34 -11.03
N TYR A 134 2.26 5.52 -10.02
CA TYR A 134 3.21 5.14 -8.97
C TYR A 134 4.31 4.17 -9.44
N THR A 135 4.22 3.64 -10.65
CA THR A 135 5.13 2.65 -11.24
C THR A 135 5.93 3.23 -12.42
N SER A 136 7.16 2.73 -12.61
CA SER A 136 8.03 3.10 -13.73
C SER A 136 7.61 2.49 -15.07
N THR A 137 6.41 1.93 -15.19
CA THR A 137 5.92 1.16 -16.35
C THR A 137 6.04 1.94 -17.66
N LEU A 138 5.73 3.24 -17.65
CA LEU A 138 5.92 4.14 -18.79
C LEU A 138 7.39 4.33 -19.21
N GLN A 139 8.35 4.26 -18.27
CA GLN A 139 9.77 4.30 -18.59
C GLN A 139 10.25 3.00 -19.26
N HIS A 140 9.64 1.85 -18.91
CA HIS A 140 9.98 0.57 -19.52
C HIS A 140 9.53 0.49 -20.99
N PHE A 141 8.33 0.98 -21.33
CA PHE A 141 7.87 1.09 -22.72
C PHE A 141 8.80 1.92 -23.61
N LYS A 142 9.43 2.96 -23.04
CA LYS A 142 10.37 3.80 -23.80
C LYS A 142 11.69 3.08 -24.11
N LYS A 143 12.08 2.05 -23.34
CA LYS A 143 13.30 1.27 -23.57
C LYS A 143 13.17 0.25 -24.71
N LEU A 144 11.95 -0.11 -25.11
CA LEU A 144 11.68 -1.01 -26.24
C LEU A 144 11.58 -0.30 -27.60
N MET A 145 11.78 1.03 -27.64
CA MET A 145 11.82 1.84 -28.87
C MET A 145 13.24 2.32 -29.21
N LYS A 146 14.27 1.53 -28.88
CA LYS A 146 15.62 1.71 -29.40
C LYS A 146 15.98 0.59 -30.36
#